data_AF-A0A3E2TGG6-F1
#
_entry.id   AF-A0A3E2TGG6-F1
#
_cell.length_a   1.000
_cell.length_b   1.000
_cell.length_c   1.000
_cell.angle_alpha   90.00
_cell.angle_beta   90.00
_cell.angle_gamma   90.00
#
_symmetry.space_group_name_H-M   'P 1'
#
loop_
_entity.id
_entity.type
_entity.pdbx_description
1 polymer ?
#
loop_
_entity_poly.entity_id
_entity_poly.type
_entity_poly.pdbx_seq_one_letter_code
_entity_poly.pdbx_strand_id
1 'polypeptide(L)'
;MKTINETNYVDKAEKAIRSLRDKAEQQRKGRGELKIVTTSKIRNLLAMTADIYNQVLRCQKDSLDEKLKGRMEYLRVRFMYECGRDDKDKLVTNFVNEAQILDVLKEINGSKKNYILFSRYMEALIAFHKYYGGKD
;
A
#
# COMPACT_ATOMS: atom_id res chain seq x y z
N MET A 1 19.58 0.47 1.45
CA MET A 1 18.97 1.70 0.89
C MET A 1 17.47 1.62 1.16
N LYS A 2 16.81 2.72 1.57
CA LYS A 2 15.35 2.69 1.78
C LYS A 2 14.60 2.51 0.46
N THR A 3 13.50 1.78 0.50
CA THR A 3 12.62 1.49 -0.64
C THR A 3 11.98 2.77 -1.17
N ILE A 4 11.55 3.66 -0.27
CA ILE A 4 11.01 4.99 -0.58
C ILE A 4 11.65 6.10 0.27
N ASN A 5 11.56 7.33 -0.22
CA ASN A 5 11.96 8.57 0.45
C ASN A 5 11.04 9.73 0.00
N GLU A 6 11.22 10.92 0.60
CA GLU A 6 10.39 12.11 0.34
C GLU A 6 10.38 12.57 -1.13
N THR A 7 11.39 12.22 -1.93
CA THR A 7 11.52 12.69 -3.31
C THR A 7 11.23 11.62 -4.36
N ASN A 8 11.04 10.35 -3.96
CA ASN A 8 10.82 9.25 -4.92
C ASN A 8 9.53 8.45 -4.70
N TYR A 9 8.82 8.65 -3.58
CA TYR A 9 7.67 7.79 -3.24
C TYR A 9 6.54 7.90 -4.28
N VAL A 10 6.36 9.06 -4.89
CA VAL A 10 5.37 9.29 -5.96
C VAL A 10 5.74 8.50 -7.21
N ASP A 11 6.97 8.63 -7.71
CA ASP A 11 7.45 7.90 -8.90
C ASP A 11 7.41 6.38 -8.68
N LYS A 12 7.73 5.94 -7.46
CA LYS A 12 7.64 4.53 -7.06
C LYS A 12 6.20 4.03 -7.10
N ALA A 13 5.25 4.82 -6.59
CA ALA A 13 3.84 4.48 -6.61
C ALA A 13 3.32 4.41 -8.04
N GLU A 14 3.64 5.40 -8.88
CA GLU A 14 3.24 5.42 -10.29
C GLU A 14 3.77 4.19 -11.01
N LYS A 15 5.07 3.90 -10.86
CA LYS A 15 5.72 2.75 -11.49
C LYS A 15 5.06 1.44 -11.08
N ALA A 16 4.75 1.27 -9.79
CA ALA A 16 4.11 0.06 -9.30
C ALA A 16 2.72 -0.13 -9.92
N ILE A 17 1.90 0.92 -9.94
CA ILE A 17 0.56 0.85 -10.53
C ILE A 17 0.60 0.61 -12.04
N ARG A 18 1.48 1.31 -12.77
CA ARG A 18 1.66 1.09 -14.21
C ARG A 18 2.08 -0.35 -14.50
N SER A 19 3.04 -0.89 -13.75
CA SER A 19 3.47 -2.28 -13.88
C SER A 19 2.33 -3.28 -13.64
N LEU A 20 1.49 -3.06 -12.62
CA LEU A 20 0.30 -3.88 -12.38
C LEU A 20 -0.67 -3.83 -13.56
N ARG A 21 -0.93 -2.62 -14.07
CA ARG A 21 -1.83 -2.41 -15.21
C ARG A 21 -1.28 -3.09 -16.46
N ASP A 22 -0.01 -2.89 -16.79
CA ASP A 22 0.61 -3.44 -18.00
C ASP A 22 0.62 -4.98 -17.96
N LYS A 23 0.94 -5.58 -16.79
CA LYS A 23 0.82 -7.03 -16.58
C LYS A 23 -0.61 -7.53 -16.76
N ALA A 24 -1.60 -6.78 -16.24
CA ALA A 24 -3.01 -7.14 -16.40
C ALA A 24 -3.49 -7.03 -17.86
N GLU A 25 -3.04 -6.03 -18.61
CA GLU A 25 -3.34 -5.89 -20.05
C GLU A 25 -2.70 -7.03 -20.86
N GLN A 26 -1.45 -7.42 -20.55
CA GLN A 26 -0.80 -8.56 -21.22
C GLN A 26 -1.53 -9.89 -20.99
N GLN A 27 -2.14 -10.07 -19.83
CA GLN A 27 -2.91 -11.27 -19.48
C GLN A 27 -4.36 -11.20 -19.98
N ARG A 28 -4.80 -10.04 -20.48
CA ARG A 28 -6.16 -9.81 -20.92
C ARG A 28 -6.44 -10.53 -22.23
N LYS A 29 -7.51 -11.33 -22.27
CA LYS A 29 -7.98 -11.96 -23.49
C LYS A 29 -8.98 -11.05 -24.21
N GLY A 30 -8.54 -10.39 -25.28
CA GLY A 30 -9.38 -9.52 -26.10
C GLY A 30 -9.99 -8.37 -25.30
N ARG A 31 -11.31 -8.18 -25.40
CA ARG A 31 -12.05 -7.12 -24.67
C ARG A 31 -12.46 -7.49 -23.24
N GLY A 32 -11.87 -8.54 -22.65
CA GLY A 32 -12.18 -9.00 -21.28
C GLY A 32 -11.96 -7.93 -20.20
N GLU A 33 -12.32 -8.21 -18.95
CA GLU A 33 -12.08 -7.26 -17.85
C GLU A 33 -10.59 -7.16 -17.50
N LEU A 34 -10.12 -5.94 -17.19
CA LEU A 34 -8.78 -5.71 -16.67
C LEU A 34 -8.70 -6.19 -15.22
N LYS A 35 -7.92 -7.24 -14.97
CA LYS A 35 -7.76 -7.84 -13.65
C LYS A 35 -6.69 -7.12 -12.82
N ILE A 36 -7.07 -5.99 -12.24
CA ILE A 36 -6.28 -5.28 -11.22
C ILE A 36 -7.07 -5.21 -9.91
N VAL A 37 -6.37 -5.01 -8.80
CA VAL A 37 -6.99 -4.89 -7.48
C VAL A 37 -8.08 -3.81 -7.51
N THR A 38 -9.19 -3.98 -6.80
CA THR A 38 -10.23 -2.95 -6.66
C THR A 38 -10.04 -2.18 -5.37
N THR A 39 -10.54 -0.95 -5.28
CA THR A 39 -10.43 -0.18 -4.02
C THR A 39 -11.18 -0.88 -2.89
N SER A 40 -12.31 -1.52 -3.20
CA SER A 40 -13.07 -2.37 -2.26
C SER A 40 -12.26 -3.49 -1.63
N LYS A 41 -11.38 -4.17 -2.38
CA LYS A 41 -10.51 -5.25 -1.86
C LYS A 41 -9.47 -4.75 -0.85
N ILE A 42 -9.04 -3.50 -0.97
CA ILE A 42 -8.00 -2.91 -0.09
C ILE A 42 -8.55 -1.87 0.90
N ARG A 43 -9.86 -1.60 0.89
CA ARG A 43 -10.50 -0.57 1.72
C ARG A 43 -10.21 -0.72 3.21
N ASN A 44 -10.24 -1.95 3.73
CA ASN A 44 -9.94 -2.22 5.14
C ASN A 44 -8.48 -1.90 5.51
N LEU A 45 -7.54 -2.13 4.58
CA LEU A 45 -6.13 -1.81 4.76
C LEU A 45 -5.92 -0.28 4.75
N LEU A 46 -6.62 0.42 3.87
CA LEU A 46 -6.60 1.89 3.80
C LEU A 46 -7.19 2.52 5.07
N ALA A 47 -8.34 2.01 5.54
CA ALA A 47 -8.97 2.50 6.76
C ALA A 47 -8.05 2.35 7.99
N MET A 48 -7.39 1.21 8.11
CA MET A 48 -6.46 0.96 9.22
C MET A 48 -5.17 1.79 9.12
N THR A 49 -4.68 2.02 7.90
CA THR A 49 -3.54 2.92 7.66
C THR A 49 -3.91 4.36 8.07
N ALA A 50 -5.07 4.84 7.66
CA ALA A 50 -5.56 6.18 8.02
C ALA A 50 -5.79 6.34 9.53
N ASP A 51 -6.32 5.31 10.20
CA ASP A 51 -6.52 5.35 11.66
C ASP A 51 -5.19 5.44 12.43
N ILE A 52 -4.18 4.65 12.04
CA ILE A 52 -2.85 4.73 12.65
C ILE A 52 -2.21 6.10 12.33
N TYR A 53 -2.35 6.61 11.11
CA TYR A 53 -1.86 7.93 10.72
C TYR A 53 -2.41 9.04 11.62
N ASN A 54 -3.71 9.03 11.90
CA ASN A 54 -4.36 10.01 12.79
C ASN A 54 -3.80 9.98 14.22
N GLN A 55 -3.35 8.83 14.69
CA GLN A 55 -2.70 8.71 16.01
C GLN A 55 -1.25 9.16 15.96
N VAL A 56 -0.51 8.76 14.92
CA VAL A 56 0.87 9.18 14.66
C VAL A 56 0.99 10.70 14.55
N LEU A 57 0.03 11.39 13.93
CA LEU A 57 0.01 12.84 13.83
C LEU A 57 0.03 13.55 15.19
N ARG A 58 -0.64 12.96 16.20
CA ARG A 58 -0.76 13.52 17.55
C ARG A 58 0.52 13.35 18.38
N CYS A 59 1.44 12.48 17.96
CA CYS A 59 2.71 12.29 18.64
C CYS A 59 3.60 13.53 18.46
N GLN A 60 4.18 14.07 19.53
CA GLN A 60 5.08 15.22 19.44
C GLN A 60 6.50 14.85 19.01
N LYS A 61 6.95 13.65 19.39
CA LYS A 61 8.30 13.14 19.10
C LYS A 61 8.30 12.29 17.82
N ASP A 62 9.46 12.18 17.18
CA ASP A 62 9.61 11.29 16.01
C ASP A 62 9.58 9.81 16.41
N SER A 63 10.16 9.45 17.56
CA SER A 63 10.06 8.07 18.07
C SER A 63 8.65 7.79 18.56
N LEU A 64 8.00 6.79 17.97
CA LEU A 64 6.68 6.30 18.36
C LEU A 64 6.77 5.36 19.56
N ASP A 65 5.67 5.25 20.30
CA ASP A 65 5.56 4.34 21.45
C ASP A 65 5.35 2.88 21.03
N GLU A 66 5.51 1.96 21.99
CA GLU A 66 5.34 0.53 21.75
C GLU A 66 3.94 0.15 21.29
N LYS A 67 2.93 0.92 21.72
CA LYS A 67 1.55 0.70 21.30
C LYS A 67 1.40 0.92 19.79
N LEU A 68 1.89 2.05 19.27
CA LEU A 68 1.83 2.35 17.84
C LEU A 68 2.71 1.41 17.02
N LYS A 69 3.91 1.05 17.51
CA LYS A 69 4.74 0.02 16.87
C LYS A 69 4.00 -1.31 16.76
N GLY A 70 3.35 -1.77 17.83
CA GLY A 70 2.54 -2.98 17.82
C GLY A 70 1.38 -2.93 16.81
N ARG A 71 0.75 -1.77 16.62
CA ARG A 71 -0.29 -1.58 15.59
C ARG A 71 0.27 -1.67 14.17
N MET A 72 1.49 -1.20 13.93
CA MET A 72 2.16 -1.33 12.62
C MET A 72 2.50 -2.79 12.31
N GLU A 73 2.95 -3.55 13.32
CA GLU A 73 3.15 -4.99 13.17
C GLU A 73 1.82 -5.71 12.87
N TYR A 74 0.73 -5.32 13.54
CA TYR A 74 -0.59 -5.86 13.22
C TYR A 74 -1.05 -5.48 11.80
N LEU A 75 -0.75 -4.26 11.34
CA LEU A 75 -1.02 -3.85 9.96
C LEU A 75 -0.31 -4.78 8.95
N ARG A 76 0.94 -5.19 9.21
CA ARG A 76 1.65 -6.18 8.38
C ARG A 76 0.93 -7.53 8.34
N VAL A 77 0.45 -8.02 9.49
CA VAL A 77 -0.37 -9.25 9.57
C VAL A 77 -1.64 -9.10 8.73
N ARG A 78 -2.29 -7.93 8.78
CA ARG A 78 -3.51 -7.67 8.01
C ARG A 78 -3.26 -7.63 6.51
N PHE A 79 -2.16 -7.04 6.05
CA PHE A 79 -1.75 -7.12 4.64
C PHE A 79 -1.58 -8.58 4.19
N MET A 80 -0.89 -9.41 4.99
CA MET A 80 -0.72 -10.83 4.69
C MET A 80 -2.05 -11.59 4.65
N TYR A 81 -2.95 -11.29 5.59
CA TYR A 81 -4.28 -11.90 5.61
C TYR A 81 -5.10 -11.56 4.36
N GLU A 82 -5.16 -10.29 3.96
CA GLU A 82 -5.92 -9.93 2.75
C GLU A 82 -5.27 -10.50 1.48
N CYS A 83 -3.94 -10.68 1.44
CA CYS A 83 -3.26 -11.42 0.37
C CYS A 83 -3.71 -12.87 0.30
N GLY A 84 -3.82 -13.56 1.44
CA GLY A 84 -4.27 -14.94 1.52
C GLY A 84 -5.77 -15.12 1.29
N ARG A 85 -6.57 -14.10 1.58
CA ARG A 85 -8.02 -14.08 1.33
C ARG A 85 -8.37 -13.87 -0.15
N ASP A 86 -7.54 -13.11 -0.87
CA ASP A 86 -7.68 -12.87 -2.32
C ASP A 86 -6.86 -13.88 -3.15
N ASP A 87 -6.95 -15.17 -2.79
CA ASP A 87 -6.09 -16.24 -3.32
C ASP A 87 -6.38 -16.59 -4.79
N LYS A 88 -7.64 -16.50 -5.21
CA LYS A 88 -8.10 -16.90 -6.54
C LYS A 88 -7.50 -16.05 -7.66
N ASP A 89 -7.60 -14.73 -7.53
CA ASP A 89 -7.10 -13.77 -8.54
C ASP A 89 -5.76 -13.12 -8.14
N LYS A 90 -5.34 -13.28 -6.87
CA LYS A 90 -4.06 -12.76 -6.33
C LYS A 90 -3.84 -11.26 -6.55
N LEU A 91 -4.90 -10.48 -6.71
CA LEU A 91 -4.83 -9.06 -7.07
C LEU A 91 -4.23 -8.25 -5.92
N VAL A 92 -4.64 -8.53 -4.68
CA VAL A 92 -4.07 -7.92 -3.48
C VAL A 92 -2.60 -8.31 -3.32
N THR A 93 -2.28 -9.59 -3.53
CA THR A 93 -0.89 -10.08 -3.48
C THR A 93 0.00 -9.37 -4.50
N ASN A 94 -0.47 -9.25 -5.74
CA ASN A 94 0.25 -8.54 -6.80
C ASN A 94 0.46 -7.07 -6.43
N PHE A 95 -0.58 -6.40 -5.92
CA PHE A 95 -0.49 -5.01 -5.45
C PHE A 95 0.56 -4.84 -4.34
N VAL A 96 0.50 -5.69 -3.31
CA VAL A 96 1.43 -5.65 -2.16
C VAL A 96 2.87 -5.88 -2.59
N ASN A 97 3.11 -6.83 -3.49
CA ASN A 97 4.43 -7.18 -3.97
C ASN A 97 5.00 -6.10 -4.91
N GLU A 98 4.22 -5.65 -5.90
CA GLU A 98 4.70 -4.67 -6.88
C GLU A 98 4.99 -3.32 -6.22
N ALA A 99 4.18 -2.92 -5.23
CA ALA A 99 4.40 -1.71 -4.47
C ALA A 99 5.35 -1.89 -3.26
N GLN A 100 5.91 -3.09 -3.06
CA GLN A 100 6.84 -3.42 -1.97
C GLN A 100 6.34 -3.00 -0.57
N ILE A 101 5.02 -3.11 -0.34
CA ILE A 101 4.37 -2.50 0.83
C ILE A 101 4.92 -3.03 2.16
N LEU A 102 5.16 -4.34 2.24
CA LEU A 102 5.66 -4.97 3.47
C LEU A 102 7.09 -4.53 3.79
N ASP A 103 7.91 -4.24 2.79
CA ASP A 103 9.28 -3.75 3.00
C ASP A 103 9.25 -2.30 3.45
N VAL A 104 8.43 -1.46 2.81
CA VAL A 104 8.20 -0.07 3.26
C VAL A 104 7.71 -0.03 4.70
N LEU A 105 6.76 -0.90 5.09
CA LEU A 105 6.26 -0.99 6.46
C LEU A 105 7.35 -1.37 7.47
N LYS A 106 8.24 -2.31 7.14
CA LYS A 106 9.38 -2.67 8.00
C LYS A 106 10.36 -1.49 8.16
N GLU A 107 10.58 -0.74 7.09
CA GLU A 107 11.48 0.42 7.08
C GLU A 107 10.97 1.62 7.89
N ILE A 108 9.71 1.59 8.36
CA ILE A 108 9.17 2.62 9.25
C ILE A 108 9.98 2.68 10.54
N ASN A 109 10.32 1.51 11.10
CA ASN A 109 11.18 1.34 12.27
C ASN A 109 10.80 2.28 13.45
N GLY A 110 9.50 2.43 13.70
CA GLY A 110 8.98 3.27 14.79
C GLY A 110 9.16 4.78 14.62
N SER A 111 9.51 5.27 13.43
CA SER A 111 9.61 6.72 13.15
C SER A 111 8.29 7.29 12.64
N LYS A 112 7.84 8.37 13.29
CA LYS A 112 6.67 9.19 12.89
C LYS A 112 6.84 9.67 11.45
N LYS A 113 8.00 10.25 11.12
CA LYS A 113 8.28 10.75 9.77
C LYS A 113 8.14 9.63 8.73
N ASN A 114 8.71 8.46 8.98
CA ASN A 114 8.61 7.35 8.04
C ASN A 114 7.18 6.83 7.92
N TYR A 115 6.39 6.82 9.00
CA TYR A 115 4.99 6.42 8.92
C TYR A 115 4.15 7.43 8.12
N ILE A 116 4.39 8.73 8.29
CA ILE A 116 3.75 9.77 7.48
C ILE A 116 4.09 9.59 6.00
N LEU A 117 5.37 9.31 5.69
CA LEU A 117 5.81 9.01 4.33
C LEU A 117 5.12 7.75 3.76
N PHE A 118 4.98 6.70 4.57
CA PHE A 118 4.22 5.50 4.19
C PHE A 118 2.74 5.83 3.91
N SER A 119 2.09 6.66 4.73
CA SER A 119 0.70 7.08 4.50
C SER A 119 0.55 7.83 3.17
N ARG A 120 1.44 8.78 2.88
CA ARG A 120 1.48 9.51 1.61
C ARG A 120 1.76 8.59 0.42
N TYR A 121 2.61 7.58 0.61
CA TYR A 121 2.85 6.55 -0.41
C TYR A 121 1.59 5.72 -0.70
N MET A 122 0.85 5.32 0.34
CA MET A 122 -0.44 4.64 0.16
C MET A 122 -1.46 5.54 -0.57
N GLU A 123 -1.54 6.83 -0.22
CA GLU A 123 -2.39 7.78 -0.95
C GLU A 123 -1.99 7.90 -2.43
N ALA A 124 -0.70 7.99 -2.73
CA ALA A 124 -0.19 8.04 -4.10
C ALA A 124 -0.53 6.77 -4.89
N LEU A 125 -0.39 5.58 -4.28
CA LEU A 125 -0.79 4.32 -4.89
C LEU A 125 -2.27 4.33 -5.27
N ILE A 126 -3.15 4.83 -4.40
CA ILE A 126 -4.59 4.91 -4.67
C ILE A 126 -4.92 5.95 -5.73
N ALA A 127 -4.24 7.10 -5.71
CA ALA A 127 -4.42 8.14 -6.72
C ALA A 127 -4.07 7.62 -8.13
N PHE A 128 -2.90 6.99 -8.28
CA PHE A 128 -2.48 6.41 -9.56
C PHE A 128 -3.35 5.22 -9.95
N HIS A 129 -3.76 4.39 -8.98
CA HIS A 129 -4.67 3.27 -9.24
C HIS A 129 -5.97 3.77 -9.87
N LYS A 130 -6.58 4.82 -9.30
CA LYS A 130 -7.79 5.45 -9.84
C LYS A 130 -7.55 6.09 -11.21
N TYR A 131 -6.41 6.74 -11.40
CA TYR A 131 -6.06 7.39 -12.67
C TYR A 131 -5.85 6.38 -13.82
N TYR A 132 -5.20 5.24 -13.55
CA TYR A 132 -4.88 4.22 -14.55
C TYR A 132 -5.99 3.18 -14.79
N GLY A 133 -7.21 3.46 -14.33
CA GLY A 133 -8.40 2.63 -14.62
C GLY A 133 -8.74 1.58 -13.56
N GLY A 134 -8.20 1.73 -12.35
CA GLY A 134 -8.63 1.00 -11.17
C GLY A 134 -10.12 1.25 -10.88
N LYS A 135 -10.87 0.15 -10.71
CA LYS A 135 -12.29 0.21 -10.32
C LYS A 135 -12.44 0.27 -8.80
N ASP A 136 -13.60 0.76 -8.38
CA ASP A 136 -14.05 0.69 -6.98
C ASP A 136 -14.38 -0.75 -6.54
#